data_AF-A0A9Q4BL28-F1
#
_entry.id   AF-A0A9Q4BL28-F1
#
_cell.length_a   1.000
_cell.length_b   1.000
_cell.length_c   1.000
_cell.angle_alpha   90.00
_cell.angle_beta   90.00
_cell.angle_gamma   90.00
#
_symmetry.space_group_name_H-M   'P 1'
#
loop_
_entity.id
_entity.type
_entity.pdbx_description
1 polymer ?
#
loop_
_entity_poly.entity_id
_entity_poly.type
_entity_poly.pdbx_seq_one_letter_code
_entity_poly.pdbx_strand_id
1 'polypeptide(L)' 'MKNKENVQRRQKDKGNYRKPELLATRPNELWSWDITKLKGPRKWTYYYLYKIMDVYSRVVAG' A
#
# COMPACT_ATOMS: atom_id res chain seq x y z
N MET A 1 5.17 37.20 18.33
CA MET A 1 6.05 36.00 18.38
C MET A 1 5.76 35.14 17.16
N LYS A 2 6.72 34.99 16.23
CA LYS A 2 6.57 34.12 15.05
C LYS A 2 7.01 32.70 15.42
N ASN A 3 6.08 31.74 15.46
CA ASN A 3 6.42 30.32 15.61
C ASN A 3 7.06 29.81 14.31
N LYS A 4 8.40 29.91 14.26
CA LYS A 4 9.23 29.00 13.48
C LYS A 4 9.07 27.63 14.12
N GLU A 5 8.76 26.60 13.33
CA GLU A 5 9.26 25.22 13.39
C GLU A 5 8.55 24.42 12.30
N ASN A 6 8.81 24.79 11.03
CA ASN A 6 8.52 23.91 9.90
C ASN A 6 9.61 22.83 9.93
N VAL A 7 9.32 21.70 10.60
CA VAL A 7 10.16 20.50 10.55
C VAL A 7 10.12 19.99 9.11
N GLN A 8 11.03 20.51 8.27
CA GLN A 8 11.24 19.99 6.94
C GLN A 8 11.61 18.52 7.09
N ARG A 9 10.73 17.62 6.65
CA ARG A 9 11.01 16.19 6.55
C ARG A 9 12.32 16.07 5.78
N ARG A 10 13.39 15.67 6.46
CA ARG A 10 14.68 15.33 5.85
C ARG A 10 14.43 14.16 4.90
N GLN A 11 14.11 14.44 3.63
CA GLN A 11 14.15 13.42 2.60
C GLN A 11 15.62 13.07 2.43
N LYS A 12 15.98 11.88 2.91
CA LYS A 12 17.30 11.30 2.70
C LYS A 12 17.50 11.20 1.19
N ASP A 13 18.63 11.70 0.70
CA ASP A 13 18.99 11.60 -0.71
C ASP A 13 18.86 10.13 -1.15
N LYS A 14 18.00 9.88 -2.13
CA LYS A 14 17.85 8.53 -2.68
C LYS A 14 19.09 8.28 -3.54
N GLY A 15 20.13 7.71 -2.92
CA GLY A 15 21.23 7.11 -3.67
C GLY A 15 20.67 6.19 -4.76
N ASN A 16 21.40 6.03 -5.86
CA ASN A 16 20.96 5.28 -7.04
C ASN A 16 20.75 3.80 -6.68
N TYR A 17 19.58 3.49 -6.12
CA TYR A 17 19.21 2.19 -5.61
C TYR A 17 18.52 1.43 -6.74
N ARG A 18 19.09 0.29 -7.11
CA ARG A 18 18.39 -0.63 -8.02
C ARG A 18 17.16 -1.14 -7.29
N LYS A 19 15.97 -0.81 -7.80
CA LYS A 19 14.71 -1.28 -7.25
C LYS A 19 14.73 -2.82 -7.22
N PRO A 20 14.44 -3.48 -6.08
CA PRO A 20 14.32 -4.92 -6.04
C PRO A 20 13.13 -5.33 -6.89
N GLU A 21 13.39 -6.22 -7.85
CA GLU A 21 12.37 -6.86 -8.66
C GLU A 21 12.11 -8.23 -8.05
N LEU A 22 10.94 -8.40 -7.45
CA LEU A 22 10.49 -9.68 -6.92
C LEU A 22 9.57 -10.32 -7.97
N LEU A 23 9.97 -11.50 -8.46
CA LEU A 23 9.21 -12.28 -9.43
C LEU A 23 8.73 -13.55 -8.75
N ALA A 24 7.41 -13.76 -8.71
CA ALA A 24 6.82 -14.99 -8.20
C ALA A 24 6.82 -16.07 -9.29
N THR A 25 7.35 -17.24 -8.99
CA THR A 25 7.44 -18.39 -9.90
C THR A 25 6.42 -19.48 -9.57
N ARG A 26 5.88 -19.47 -8.35
CA ARG A 26 4.90 -20.43 -7.84
C ARG A 26 3.85 -19.75 -6.95
N PRO A 27 2.68 -20.39 -6.72
CA PRO A 27 1.71 -19.92 -5.73
C PRO A 27 2.33 -19.84 -4.34
N ASN A 28 1.89 -18.87 -3.53
CA ASN A 28 2.31 -18.61 -2.14
C ASN A 28 3.75 -18.08 -1.96
N GLU A 29 4.41 -17.62 -3.03
CA GLU A 29 5.73 -16.95 -2.91
C GLU A 29 5.61 -15.43 -2.69
N LEU A 30 4.54 -14.81 -3.18
CA LEU A 30 4.33 -13.36 -3.10
C LEU A 30 2.84 -13.02 -3.03
N TRP A 31 2.48 -12.22 -2.03
CA TRP A 31 1.12 -11.72 -1.86
C TRP A 31 1.06 -10.21 -2.06
N SER A 32 -0.03 -9.75 -2.67
CA SER A 32 -0.40 -8.34 -2.75
C SER A 32 -1.59 -8.10 -1.84
N TRP A 33 -1.62 -6.94 -1.18
CA TRP A 33 -2.75 -6.51 -0.41
C TRP A 33 -3.20 -5.12 -0.87
N ASP A 34 -4.51 -4.92 -0.92
CA ASP A 34 -5.13 -3.67 -1.33
C ASP A 34 -6.14 -3.22 -0.28
N ILE A 35 -6.22 -1.90 -0.03
CA ILE A 35 -7.27 -1.30 0.80
C ILE A 35 -8.11 -0.39 -0.09
N THR A 36 -9.40 -0.71 -0.22
CA THR A 36 -10.35 0.08 -1.01
C THR A 36 -11.39 0.71 -0.13
N LYS A 37 -11.61 2.02 -0.27
CA LYS A 37 -12.68 2.74 0.41
C LYS A 37 -13.97 2.63 -0.39
N LEU A 38 -14.91 1.82 0.09
CA LEU A 38 -16.23 1.61 -0.50
C LEU A 38 -17.23 2.62 0.05
N LYS A 39 -18.03 3.22 -0.83
CA LYS A 39 -19.11 4.13 -0.44
C LYS A 39 -20.25 3.33 0.19
N GLY A 40 -20.65 3.71 1.40
CA GLY A 40 -21.78 3.11 2.10
C GLY A 40 -23.14 3.67 1.64
N PRO A 41 -24.25 3.05 2.09
CA PRO A 41 -25.60 3.40 1.64
C PRO A 41 -26.11 4.74 2.17
N ARG A 42 -25.50 5.29 3.23
CA ARG A 42 -25.90 6.58 3.84
C ARG A 42 -24.81 7.64 3.67
N LYS A 43 -25.23 8.91 3.75
CA LYS A 43 -24.31 10.05 3.67
C LYS A 43 -23.20 9.90 4.71
N TRP A 44 -21.96 10.07 4.26
CA TRP A 44 -20.73 9.95 5.07
C TRP A 44 -20.39 8.56 5.60
N THR A 45 -21.14 7.51 5.21
CA THR A 45 -20.77 6.14 5.55
C THR A 45 -19.82 5.55 4.52
N TYR A 46 -18.75 4.91 4.98
CA TYR A 46 -17.76 4.23 4.15
C TYR A 46 -17.33 2.92 4.81
N TYR A 47 -17.05 1.92 3.99
CA TYR A 47 -16.42 0.67 4.42
C TYR A 47 -15.01 0.59 3.85
N TYR A 48 -14.10 -0.04 4.57
CA TYR A 48 -12.78 -0.36 4.05
C TYR A 48 -12.75 -1.85 3.71
N LEU A 49 -12.63 -2.15 2.41
CA LEU A 49 -12.37 -3.50 1.95
C LEU A 49 -10.87 -3.75 2.04
N TYR A 50 -10.50 -4.72 2.85
CA TYR A 50 -9.16 -5.31 2.87
C TYR A 50 -9.20 -6.51 1.95
N LYS A 51 -8.23 -6.61 1.05
CA LYS A 51 -8.11 -7.73 0.13
C LYS A 51 -6.67 -8.19 0.12
N ILE A 52 -6.44 -9.48 0.32
CA ILE A 52 -5.16 -10.16 0.19
C ILE A 52 -5.28 -11.15 -0.97
N MET A 53 -4.34 -11.12 -1.90
CA MET A 53 -4.34 -11.95 -3.09
C MET A 53 -2.94 -12.50 -3.38
N ASP A 54 -2.90 -13.76 -3.78
CA ASP A 54 -1.67 -14.37 -4.30
C ASP A 54 -1.36 -13.83 -5.70
N VAL A 55 -0.13 -13.32 -5.89
CA VAL A 55 0.26 -12.62 -7.13
C VAL A 55 0.40 -13.59 -8.31
N TYR A 56 0.81 -14.83 -8.05
CA TYR A 56 1.02 -15.83 -9.09
C TYR A 56 -0.31 -16.43 -9.58
N SER A 57 -1.12 -16.96 -8.66
CA SER A 57 -2.36 -17.69 -8.97
C SER A 57 -3.59 -16.79 -9.19
N ARG A 58 -3.53 -15.52 -8.75
CA ARG A 58 -4.65 -14.56 -8.76
C ARG A 58 -5.85 -14.96 -7.90
N VAL A 59 -5.63 -15.83 -6.91
CA VAL A 59 -6.66 -16.25 -5.95
C VAL A 59 -6.70 -15.30 -4.75
N VAL A 60 -7.90 -14.95 -4.28
CA VAL A 60 -8.10 -14.18 -3.05
C VAL A 60 -7.88 -15.09 -1.86
N ALA A 61 -6.95 -14.69 -0.98
CA ALA A 61 -6.66 -15.41 0.26
C ALA A 61 -7.49 -14.87 1.44
N GLY A 62 -7.90 -13.59 1.40
CA GLY A 62 -8.71 -12.95 2.43
C GLY A 62 -8.98 -11.47 2.18
#